data_AF-A0A1Y5D9U0-F1
#
_entry.id   AF-A0A1Y5D9U0-F1
#
_cell.length_a   1.000
_cell.length_b   1.000
_cell.length_c   1.000
_cell.angle_alpha   90.00
_cell.angle_beta   90.00
_cell.angle_gamma   90.00
#
_symmetry.space_group_name_H-M   'P 1'
#
loop_
_entity.id
_entity.type
_entity.pdbx_description
1 polymer ?
#
loop_
_entity_poly.entity_id
_entity_poly.type
_entity_poly.pdbx_seq_one_letter_code
_entity_poly.pdbx_strand_id
1 'polypeptide(L)'
;MAKIFQPSPSLPPPVNSVGAVAWIRRNLLSSPLNILLSVFSVYLVYLLIPPIVSWAFINATWVGESRAECAPGGACWAFVNVRFNQFMYGLYPAPEYWR
;
A
#
# COMPACT_ATOMS: atom_id res chain seq x y z
N MET A 1 13.45 -45.54 44.68
CA MET A 1 14.17 -44.79 43.63
C MET A 1 13.23 -43.76 43.03
N ALA A 2 13.49 -42.47 43.20
CA ALA A 2 12.68 -41.42 42.60
C ALA A 2 13.07 -41.25 41.12
N LYS A 3 12.07 -41.22 40.21
CA LYS A 3 12.32 -40.87 38.81
C LYS A 3 12.63 -39.37 38.73
N ILE A 4 13.86 -39.03 38.36
CA ILE A 4 14.24 -37.65 38.05
C ILE A 4 13.73 -37.34 36.64
N PHE A 5 12.94 -36.28 36.51
CA PHE A 5 12.50 -35.78 35.21
C PHE A 5 13.68 -35.10 34.50
N GLN A 6 14.03 -35.60 33.30
CA GLN A 6 14.99 -34.96 32.42
C GLN A 6 14.22 -34.25 31.29
N PRO A 7 14.32 -32.91 31.18
CA PRO A 7 13.68 -32.18 30.08
C PRO A 7 14.36 -32.50 28.75
N SER A 8 13.56 -32.70 27.71
CA SER A 8 14.06 -32.89 26.34
C SER A 8 14.60 -31.58 25.76
N PRO A 9 15.58 -31.62 24.85
CA PRO A 9 16.07 -30.43 24.17
C PRO A 9 14.97 -29.76 23.34
N SER A 10 15.05 -28.44 23.19
CA SER A 10 14.11 -27.64 22.42
C SER A 10 14.19 -27.96 20.93
N LEU A 11 13.06 -28.29 20.33
CA LEU A 11 12.92 -28.53 18.88
C LEU A 11 12.71 -27.19 18.15
N PRO A 12 13.15 -27.07 16.88
CA PRO A 12 12.83 -25.91 16.06
C PRO A 12 11.31 -25.80 15.85
N PRO A 13 10.78 -24.56 15.65
CA PRO A 13 9.36 -24.37 15.44
C PRO A 13 8.87 -25.11 14.19
N PRO A 14 7.64 -25.65 14.20
CA PRO A 14 7.05 -26.29 13.03
C PRO A 14 7.11 -25.38 11.81
N VAL A 15 7.52 -25.91 10.66
CA VAL A 15 7.68 -25.12 9.41
C VAL A 15 6.40 -24.38 8.98
N ASN A 16 5.24 -24.87 9.39
CA ASN A 16 3.93 -24.27 9.12
C ASN A 16 3.51 -23.19 10.14
N SER A 17 4.35 -22.91 11.14
CA SER A 17 4.08 -21.95 12.22
C SER A 17 4.88 -20.64 12.09
N VAL A 18 5.81 -20.58 11.13
CA VAL A 18 6.71 -19.44 10.88
C VAL A 18 6.68 -19.03 9.41
N GLY A 19 7.08 -17.78 9.12
CA GLY A 19 7.20 -17.25 7.76
C GLY A 19 5.91 -16.63 7.18
N ALA A 20 6.00 -16.16 5.94
CA ALA A 20 4.95 -15.37 5.28
C ALA A 20 3.64 -16.16 5.11
N VAL A 21 3.71 -17.45 4.75
CA VAL A 21 2.53 -18.30 4.58
C VAL A 21 1.78 -18.49 5.90
N ALA A 22 2.51 -18.75 6.99
CA ALA A 22 1.93 -18.87 8.32
C ALA A 22 1.28 -17.54 8.76
N TRP A 23 1.89 -16.40 8.42
CA TRP A 23 1.34 -15.08 8.69
C TRP A 23 0.04 -14.82 7.91
N ILE A 24 0.00 -15.10 6.60
CA ILE A 24 -1.21 -14.95 5.78
C ILE A 24 -2.35 -15.79 6.35
N ARG A 25 -2.09 -17.06 6.67
CA ARG A 25 -3.10 -17.95 7.21
C ARG A 25 -3.65 -17.46 8.56
N ARG A 26 -2.78 -16.94 9.43
CA ARG A 26 -3.15 -16.46 10.77
C ARG A 26 -3.86 -15.09 10.76
N ASN A 27 -3.56 -14.22 9.79
CA ASN A 27 -4.07 -12.85 9.79
C ASN A 27 -5.20 -12.65 8.76
N LEU A 28 -5.02 -13.13 7.53
CA LEU A 28 -5.97 -12.91 6.43
C LEU A 28 -7.00 -14.04 6.30
N LEU A 29 -6.60 -15.29 6.56
CA LEU A 29 -7.45 -16.47 6.34
C LEU A 29 -7.89 -17.17 7.64
N SER A 30 -7.94 -16.44 8.75
CA SER A 30 -8.16 -17.01 10.09
C SER A 30 -9.61 -17.38 10.40
N SER A 31 -10.58 -16.88 9.62
CA SER A 31 -12.00 -17.20 9.76
C SER A 31 -12.72 -17.07 8.41
N PRO A 32 -13.91 -17.68 8.21
CA PRO A 32 -14.67 -17.53 6.97
C PRO A 32 -14.97 -16.06 6.61
N LEU A 33 -15.27 -15.23 7.62
CA LEU A 33 -15.46 -13.78 7.43
C LEU A 33 -14.17 -13.12 6.93
N ASN A 34 -13.02 -13.41 7.55
CA ASN A 34 -11.74 -12.83 7.17
C ASN A 34 -11.31 -13.25 5.75
N ILE A 35 -11.61 -14.50 5.37
CA ILE A 35 -11.39 -14.97 4.00
C ILE A 35 -12.22 -14.15 3.02
N LEU A 36 -13.52 -13.97 3.28
CA LEU A 36 -14.41 -13.18 2.42
C LEU A 36 -13.93 -11.74 2.31
N LEU A 37 -13.61 -11.10 3.44
CA LEU A 37 -13.09 -9.73 3.47
C LEU A 37 -11.77 -9.61 2.71
N SER A 38 -10.85 -10.57 2.88
CA SER A 38 -9.56 -10.57 2.18
C SER A 38 -9.74 -10.69 0.66
N VAL A 39 -10.58 -11.61 0.20
CA VAL A 39 -10.88 -11.76 -1.23
C VAL A 39 -11.55 -10.51 -1.79
N PHE A 40 -12.51 -9.95 -1.06
CA PHE A 40 -13.19 -8.71 -1.44
C PHE A 40 -12.22 -7.52 -1.54
N SER A 41 -11.32 -7.36 -0.57
CA SER A 41 -10.29 -6.33 -0.60
C SER A 41 -9.36 -6.48 -1.80
N VAL A 42 -8.89 -7.70 -2.09
CA VAL A 42 -8.06 -7.97 -3.28
C VAL A 42 -8.82 -7.65 -4.57
N TYR A 43 -10.11 -7.98 -4.63
CA TYR A 43 -10.96 -7.64 -5.77
C TYR A 43 -11.10 -6.13 -5.97
N LEU A 44 -11.31 -5.36 -4.90
CA LEU A 44 -11.35 -3.90 -4.99
C LEU A 44 -10.00 -3.32 -5.45
N VAL A 45 -8.89 -3.82 -4.92
CA VAL A 45 -7.55 -3.41 -5.37
C VAL A 45 -7.37 -3.71 -6.86
N TYR A 46 -7.82 -4.87 -7.33
CA TYR A 46 -7.77 -5.24 -8.74
C TYR A 46 -8.59 -4.29 -9.63
N LEU A 47 -9.74 -3.81 -9.16
CA LEU A 47 -10.57 -2.85 -9.91
C LEU A 47 -9.98 -1.44 -9.90
N LEU A 48 -9.38 -1.01 -8.80
CA LEU A 48 -8.95 0.38 -8.60
C LEU A 48 -7.53 0.65 -9.10
N ILE A 49 -6.58 -0.27 -8.90
CA ILE A 49 -5.18 -0.04 -9.22
C ILE A 49 -4.93 0.17 -10.72
N PRO A 50 -5.43 -0.68 -11.64
CA PRO A 50 -5.18 -0.50 -13.07
C PRO A 50 -5.63 0.85 -13.64
N PRO A 51 -6.86 1.35 -13.40
CA PRO A 51 -7.25 2.66 -13.91
C PRO A 51 -6.47 3.80 -13.24
N ILE A 52 -6.13 3.69 -11.95
CA ILE A 52 -5.28 4.69 -11.26
C ILE A 52 -3.90 4.74 -11.90
N VAL A 53 -3.28 3.58 -12.14
CA VAL A 53 -1.94 3.51 -12.75
C VAL A 53 -1.97 4.03 -14.19
N SER A 54 -3.02 3.67 -14.94
CA SER A 54 -3.21 4.16 -16.31
C SER A 54 -3.35 5.68 -16.34
N TRP A 55 -4.19 6.25 -15.48
CA TRP A 55 -4.38 7.69 -15.37
C TRP A 55 -3.13 8.42 -14.87
N ALA A 56 -2.50 7.92 -13.81
CA ALA A 56 -1.40 8.60 -13.11
C ALA A 56 -0.05 8.47 -13.83
N PHE A 57 0.20 7.40 -14.58
CA PHE A 57 1.52 7.15 -15.16
C PHE A 57 1.50 6.94 -16.67
N ILE A 58 0.56 6.15 -17.19
CA ILE A 58 0.56 5.74 -18.61
C ILE A 58 0.04 6.88 -19.51
N ASN A 59 -1.14 7.41 -19.20
CA ASN A 59 -1.79 8.48 -19.95
C ASN A 59 -1.44 9.88 -19.44
N ALA A 60 -0.49 9.99 -18.50
CA ALA A 60 -0.18 11.24 -17.83
C ALA A 60 0.68 12.18 -18.68
N THR A 61 0.47 13.49 -18.51
CA THR A 61 1.33 14.54 -19.08
C THR A 61 2.38 14.96 -18.06
N TRP A 62 3.63 14.61 -18.34
CA TRP A 62 4.77 14.84 -17.44
C TRP A 62 5.36 16.25 -17.56
N VAL A 63 5.36 16.80 -18.79
CA VAL A 63 5.93 18.12 -19.13
C VAL A 63 4.90 18.90 -19.95
N GLY A 64 4.79 20.19 -19.68
CA GLY A 64 3.95 21.12 -20.42
C GLY A 64 4.09 22.53 -19.87
N GLU A 65 3.96 23.54 -20.72
CA GLU A 65 4.10 24.95 -20.33
C GLU A 65 2.77 25.57 -19.92
N SER A 66 1.66 25.00 -20.39
CA SER A 66 0.31 25.48 -20.10
C SER A 66 -0.65 24.36 -19.72
N ARG A 67 -1.75 24.71 -19.05
CA ARG A 67 -2.84 23.76 -18.73
C ARG A 67 -3.50 23.17 -19.97
N ALA A 68 -3.41 23.84 -21.11
CA ALA A 68 -4.00 23.39 -22.37
C ALA A 68 -3.26 22.19 -22.97
N GLU A 69 -2.00 21.97 -22.57
CA GLU A 69 -1.17 20.85 -23.04
C GLU A 69 -1.41 19.55 -22.26
N CYS A 70 -2.18 19.58 -21.17
CA CYS A 70 -2.52 18.39 -20.41
C CYS A 70 -3.41 17.44 -21.23
N ALA A 71 -3.01 16.18 -21.37
CA ALA A 71 -3.77 15.15 -22.08
C ALA A 71 -5.15 14.89 -21.43
N PRO A 72 -6.22 14.77 -22.23
CA PRO A 72 -7.54 14.44 -21.70
C PRO A 72 -7.57 13.01 -21.15
N GLY A 73 -8.08 12.83 -19.93
CA GLY A 73 -8.22 11.51 -19.30
C GLY A 73 -6.96 10.98 -18.60
N GLY A 74 -5.90 11.78 -18.49
CA GLY A 74 -4.68 11.47 -17.72
C GLY A 74 -4.40 12.49 -16.62
N ALA A 75 -3.45 12.17 -15.73
CA ALA A 75 -2.95 13.10 -14.74
C ALA A 75 -2.06 14.16 -15.41
N CYS A 76 -2.12 15.41 -14.94
CA CYS A 76 -1.23 16.46 -15.42
C CYS A 76 -0.17 16.81 -14.37
N TRP A 77 0.98 16.13 -14.43
CA TRP A 77 2.07 16.32 -13.47
C TRP A 77 2.77 17.67 -13.63
N ALA A 78 2.78 18.26 -14.82
CA ALA A 78 3.27 19.63 -15.02
C ALA A 78 2.54 20.62 -14.11
N PHE A 79 1.21 20.51 -14.00
CA PHE A 79 0.41 21.32 -13.08
C PHE A 79 0.71 20.99 -11.61
N VAL A 80 0.81 19.70 -11.28
CA VAL A 80 1.10 19.26 -9.90
C VAL A 80 2.44 19.79 -9.42
N ASN A 81 3.48 19.75 -10.26
CA ASN A 81 4.82 20.25 -9.91
C ASN A 81 4.81 21.75 -9.61
N VAL A 82 4.14 22.56 -10.44
CA VAL A 82 4.05 24.02 -10.23
C VAL A 82 3.28 24.36 -8.94
N ARG A 83 2.28 23.55 -8.58
CA ARG A 83 1.42 23.78 -7.41
C ARG A 83 1.75 22.89 -6.20
N PHE A 84 2.85 22.15 -6.24
CA PHE A 84 3.17 21.15 -5.22
C PHE A 84 3.23 21.75 -3.82
N ASN A 85 3.91 22.91 -3.67
CA ASN A 85 3.99 23.62 -2.40
C ASN A 85 2.61 24.04 -1.87
N GLN A 86 1.69 24.41 -2.76
CA GLN A 86 0.33 24.78 -2.36
C GLN A 86 -0.49 23.56 -1.92
N PHE A 87 -0.22 22.35 -2.45
CA PHE A 87 -0.86 21.13 -1.96
C PHE A 87 -0.31 20.67 -0.62
N MET A 88 0.99 20.83 -0.39
CA MET A 88 1.63 20.41 0.87
C MET A 88 1.35 21.40 2.01
N TYR A 89 1.41 22.69 1.74
CA TYR A 89 1.35 23.75 2.75
C TYR A 89 0.11 24.65 2.63
N GLY A 90 -0.83 24.36 1.74
CA GLY A 90 -2.03 25.17 1.56
C GLY A 90 -1.71 26.60 1.09
N LEU A 91 -2.33 27.59 1.73
CA LEU A 91 -2.17 29.01 1.41
C LEU A 91 -1.09 29.71 2.26
N TYR A 92 -0.34 28.98 3.08
CA TYR A 92 0.72 29.57 3.88
C TYR A 92 1.84 30.13 2.97
N PRO A 93 2.42 31.29 3.30
CA PRO A 93 3.59 31.79 2.60
C PRO A 93 4.83 30.96 2.98
N ALA A 94 5.83 30.91 2.09
CA ALA A 94 7.03 30.09 2.28
C ALA A 94 7.74 30.25 3.66
N PRO A 95 7.81 31.46 4.26
CA PRO A 95 8.40 31.63 5.59
C PRO A 95 7.62 30.98 6.74
N GLU A 96 6.39 30.50 6.51
CA GLU A 96 5.52 29.92 7.54
C GLU A 96 5.36 28.40 7.45
N TYR A 97 6.02 27.72 6.51
CA TYR A 97 5.91 26.26 6.29
C TYR A 97 6.34 25.39 7.48
N TRP A 98 7.07 25.94 8.45
CA TRP A 98 7.58 25.22 9.61
C TRP A 98 6.67 25.28 10.86
N ARG A 99 5.56 26.03 10.78
CA ARG A 99 4.57 26.13 11.86
C ARG A 99 3.61 24.94 11.81
#